data_AF-A0A8C5LD97-F1
#
_entry.id   AF-A0A8C5LD97-F1
#
_cell.length_a   1.000
_cell.length_b   1.000
_cell.length_c   1.000
_cell.angle_alpha   90.00
_cell.angle_beta   90.00
_cell.angle_gamma   90.00
#
_symmetry.space_group_name_H-M   'P 1'
#
loop_
_entity.id
_entity.type
_entity.pdbx_description
1 polymer ?
#
loop_
_entity_poly.entity_id
_entity_poly.type
_entity_poly.pdbx_seq_one_letter_code
_entity_poly.pdbx_strand_id
1 'polypeptide(L)'
;RSISENSLVAMDFSGQKSRVIDNPTEALSVAVEEGLAWRKKGCLRLGTHGSPTTSSQSSANMAIHRSQPWFHHRISRDEAQRLITQQGPVDGW
;
A
#
# COMPACT_ATOMS: atom_id res chain seq x y z
N ARG A 1 21.70 2.81 -2.72
CA ARG A 1 21.43 4.20 -3.16
C ARG A 1 21.20 5.02 -1.91
N SER A 2 22.12 5.89 -1.55
CA SER A 2 21.92 6.93 -0.55
C SER A 2 21.00 8.00 -1.16
N ILE A 3 19.91 8.31 -0.48
CA ILE A 3 19.11 9.51 -0.73
C ILE A 3 19.96 10.70 -0.31
N SER A 4 20.30 11.61 -1.22
CA SER A 4 21.01 12.85 -0.88
C SER A 4 20.15 13.72 0.04
N GLU A 5 20.77 14.55 0.87
CA GLU A 5 20.11 15.42 1.88
C GLU A 5 19.01 16.34 1.33
N ASN A 6 18.87 16.47 0.02
CA ASN A 6 17.85 17.31 -0.62
C ASN A 6 17.05 16.59 -1.74
N SER A 7 16.90 15.27 -1.67
CA SER A 7 16.16 14.50 -2.70
C SER A 7 14.64 14.49 -2.49
N LEU A 8 14.16 14.87 -1.30
CA LEU A 8 12.75 14.85 -0.95
C LEU A 8 12.21 16.27 -0.87
N VAL A 9 10.98 16.48 -1.33
CA VAL A 9 10.30 17.77 -1.33
C VAL A 9 8.90 17.57 -0.77
N ALA A 10 8.46 18.45 0.13
CA ALA A 10 7.11 18.42 0.66
C ALA A 10 6.11 18.85 -0.43
N MET A 11 5.03 18.08 -0.59
CA MET A 11 3.99 18.31 -1.60
C MET A 11 2.61 18.33 -0.98
N ASP A 12 1.70 19.09 -1.59
CA ASP A 12 0.30 19.19 -1.17
C ASP A 12 -0.64 18.86 -2.36
N PHE A 13 -1.57 17.93 -2.11
CA PHE A 13 -2.57 17.45 -3.07
C PHE A 13 -4.01 17.74 -2.62
N SER A 14 -4.21 18.53 -1.56
CA SER A 14 -5.54 18.82 -1.00
C SER A 14 -6.40 19.72 -1.90
N GLY A 15 -5.78 20.52 -2.76
CA GLY A 15 -6.45 21.41 -3.70
C GLY A 15 -6.75 20.78 -5.07
N GLN A 16 -7.44 21.56 -5.93
CA GLN A 16 -7.72 21.16 -7.32
C GLN A 16 -6.45 20.92 -8.14
N LYS A 17 -5.34 21.58 -7.77
CA LYS A 17 -4.03 21.41 -8.40
C LYS A 17 -3.00 21.10 -7.32
N SER A 18 -2.15 20.11 -7.58
CA SER A 18 -1.03 19.79 -6.71
C SER A 18 0.01 20.92 -6.73
N ARG A 19 0.67 21.12 -5.58
CA ARG A 19 1.74 22.10 -5.44
C ARG A 19 2.90 21.55 -4.64
N VAL A 20 4.07 22.13 -4.88
CA VAL A 20 5.24 21.99 -4.03
C VAL A 20 5.16 23.02 -2.89
N ILE A 21 5.54 22.61 -1.68
CA ILE A 21 5.55 23.49 -0.51
C ILE A 21 6.92 24.17 -0.41
N ASP A 22 6.97 25.46 -0.76
CA ASP A 22 8.23 26.23 -0.74
C ASP A 22 8.52 26.88 0.61
N ASN A 23 7.49 27.12 1.43
CA ASN A 23 7.67 27.71 2.76
C ASN A 23 8.38 26.68 3.68
N PRO A 24 9.57 27.00 4.23
CA PRO A 24 10.36 26.03 4.99
C PRO A 24 9.68 25.59 6.29
N THR A 25 8.94 26.49 6.95
CA THR A 25 8.20 26.18 8.19
C THR A 25 7.01 25.26 7.90
N GLU A 26 6.32 25.50 6.79
CA GLU A 26 5.23 24.63 6.32
C GLU A 26 5.76 23.24 5.96
N ALA A 27 6.85 23.16 5.20
CA ALA A 27 7.48 21.90 4.82
C ALA A 27 7.92 21.07 6.04
N LEU A 28 8.51 21.73 7.06
CA LEU A 28 8.88 21.07 8.31
C LEU A 28 7.65 20.55 9.06
N SER A 29 6.57 21.35 9.10
CA SER A 29 5.32 20.97 9.76
C SER A 29 4.69 19.75 9.10
N VAL A 30 4.66 19.71 7.76
CA VAL A 30 4.13 18.57 6.99
C VAL A 30 4.95 17.30 7.22
N ALA A 31 6.29 17.39 7.26
CA ALA A 31 7.13 16.24 7.54
C ALA A 31 6.85 15.64 8.94
N VAL A 32 6.65 16.49 9.94
CA VAL A 32 6.29 16.05 11.30
C VAL A 32 4.91 15.39 11.32
N GLU A 33 3.91 16.01 10.70
CA GLU A 33 2.54 15.49 10.65
C GLU A 33 2.48 14.13 9.94
N GLU A 34 3.13 13.99 8.79
CA GLU A 34 3.17 12.73 8.03
C GLU A 34 3.81 11.61 8.85
N GLY A 35 4.92 11.90 9.53
CA GLY A 35 5.58 10.95 10.43
C GLY A 35 4.66 10.49 11.58
N LEU A 36 3.88 11.40 12.17
CA LEU A 36 2.89 11.06 13.19
C LEU A 36 1.73 10.25 12.61
N ALA A 37 1.26 10.57 11.41
CA ALA A 37 0.20 9.85 10.72
C ALA A 37 0.62 8.41 10.42
N TRP A 38 1.86 8.18 9.97
CA TRP A 38 2.42 6.85 9.78
C TRP A 38 2.56 6.08 11.10
N ARG A 39 2.96 6.74 12.19
CA ARG A 39 3.01 6.10 13.51
C ARG A 39 1.62 5.66 13.98
N LYS A 40 0.59 6.49 13.83
CA LYS A 40 -0.80 6.14 14.18
C LYS A 40 -1.30 4.94 13.35
N LYS A 41 -1.06 4.95 12.04
CA LYS A 41 -1.41 3.85 11.12
C LYS A 41 -0.64 2.55 11.43
N GLY A 42 0.64 2.65 11.82
CA GLY A 42 1.48 1.52 12.20
C GLY A 42 1.17 0.95 13.59
N CYS A 43 0.79 1.78 14.56
CA CYS A 43 0.37 1.36 15.91
C CYS A 43 -0.88 0.46 15.86
N LEU A 44 -1.85 0.80 15.01
CA LEU A 44 -3.03 -0.05 14.76
C LEU A 44 -2.65 -1.44 14.21
N ARG A 45 -1.47 -1.58 13.57
CA ARG A 45 -0.98 -2.87 13.06
C ARG A 45 -0.13 -3.65 14.06
N LEU A 46 0.57 -2.99 14.98
CA LEU A 46 1.34 -3.67 16.04
C LEU A 46 0.49 -4.05 17.27
N GLY A 47 -0.70 -3.45 17.45
CA GLY A 47 -1.62 -3.77 18.55
C GLY A 47 -2.32 -5.14 18.45
N THR A 48 -2.13 -5.91 17.37
CA THR A 48 -2.82 -7.20 17.15
C THR A 48 -1.88 -8.41 17.22
N HIS A 49 -0.69 -8.26 17.79
CA HIS A 49 0.24 -9.38 18.00
C HIS A 49 0.38 -9.80 19.47
N GLY A 50 -0.63 -9.49 20.30
CA GLY A 50 -0.74 -9.96 21.68
C GLY A 50 -1.96 -10.85 21.90
N SER A 51 -1.75 -12.17 21.84
CA SER A 51 -2.62 -13.25 22.34
C SER A 51 -3.83 -13.73 21.51
N PRO A 52 -4.09 -15.05 21.45
CA PRO A 52 -5.10 -15.66 20.60
C PRO A 52 -6.45 -15.73 21.32
N THR A 53 -7.41 -14.93 20.88
CA THR A 53 -8.83 -15.23 21.08
C THR A 53 -9.47 -15.45 19.73
N THR A 54 -9.16 -16.62 19.15
CA THR A 54 -10.00 -17.23 18.13
C THR A 54 -11.29 -17.71 18.78
N SER A 55 -12.21 -16.79 19.02
CA SER A 55 -13.59 -17.13 19.33
C SER A 55 -14.50 -16.36 18.37
N SER A 56 -15.01 -17.11 17.39
CA SER A 56 -16.26 -16.86 16.66
C SER A 56 -16.26 -16.32 15.21
N GLN A 57 -15.23 -16.57 14.39
CA GLN A 57 -15.39 -16.50 12.92
C GLN A 57 -14.73 -17.69 12.21
N SER A 58 -15.13 -18.90 12.58
CA SER A 58 -14.54 -20.17 12.13
C SER A 58 -15.35 -20.91 11.06
N SER A 59 -15.98 -20.20 10.11
CA SER A 59 -16.57 -20.86 8.91
C SER A 59 -16.87 -19.97 7.69
N ALA A 60 -16.71 -18.64 7.77
CA ALA A 60 -17.03 -17.73 6.66
C ALA A 60 -15.82 -17.04 5.98
N ASN A 61 -14.60 -17.19 6.50
CA ASN A 61 -13.39 -16.63 5.89
C ASN A 61 -12.86 -17.49 4.73
N MET A 62 -13.72 -17.78 3.75
CA MET A 62 -13.22 -18.09 2.42
C MET A 62 -12.49 -16.84 1.95
N ALA A 63 -11.16 -16.96 1.82
CA ALA A 63 -10.31 -15.81 1.57
C ALA A 63 -10.82 -15.04 0.34
N ILE A 64 -11.23 -13.78 0.54
CA ILE A 64 -12.00 -12.97 -0.43
C ILE A 64 -11.33 -12.93 -1.81
N HIS A 65 -10.00 -13.01 -1.84
CA HIS A 65 -9.22 -13.09 -3.08
C HIS A 65 -9.61 -14.29 -3.96
N ARG A 66 -10.09 -15.41 -3.39
CA ARG A 66 -10.46 -16.62 -4.13
C ARG A 66 -11.61 -16.42 -5.12
N SER A 67 -12.47 -15.44 -4.89
CA SER A 67 -13.56 -15.10 -5.81
C SER A 67 -13.20 -14.01 -6.82
N GLN A 68 -12.00 -13.43 -6.74
CA GLN A 68 -11.60 -12.33 -7.59
C GLN A 68 -11.16 -12.83 -8.97
N PRO A 69 -11.55 -12.16 -10.07
CA PRO A 69 -11.27 -12.63 -11.43
C PRO A 69 -9.77 -12.61 -11.78
N TRP A 70 -9.00 -11.78 -11.08
CA TRP A 70 -7.55 -11.67 -11.23
C TRP A 70 -6.76 -12.68 -10.38
N PHE A 71 -7.44 -13.48 -9.54
CA PHE A 71 -6.77 -14.41 -8.65
C PHE A 71 -6.74 -15.83 -9.23
N HIS A 72 -5.52 -16.33 -9.42
CA HIS A 72 -5.28 -17.69 -9.89
C HIS A 72 -4.64 -18.52 -8.78
N HIS A 73 -5.44 -19.38 -8.15
CA HIS A 73 -4.99 -20.36 -7.18
C HIS A 73 -4.28 -21.52 -7.88
N ARG A 74 -3.12 -21.96 -7.35
CA ARG A 74 -2.43 -23.20 -7.76
C ARG A 74 -1.98 -23.26 -9.22
N ILE A 75 -1.65 -22.12 -9.84
CA ILE A 75 -1.04 -22.13 -11.17
C ILE A 75 0.48 -22.27 -11.11
N SER A 76 1.06 -22.94 -12.12
CA SER A 76 2.51 -23.02 -12.27
C SER A 76 3.09 -21.75 -12.90
N ARG A 77 4.42 -21.62 -12.88
CA ARG A 77 5.12 -20.50 -13.53
C ARG A 77 4.83 -20.45 -15.04
N ASP A 78 4.87 -21.60 -15.70
CA ASP A 78 4.67 -21.69 -17.15
C ASP A 78 3.22 -21.41 -17.52
N GLU A 79 2.28 -21.83 -16.67
CA GLU A 79 0.86 -21.53 -16.82
C GLU A 79 0.60 -20.02 -16.67
N ALA A 80 1.19 -19.37 -15.66
CA ALA A 80 1.12 -17.93 -15.49
C ALA A 80 1.68 -17.18 -16.71
N GLN A 81 2.83 -17.60 -17.23
CA GLN A 81 3.44 -16.99 -18.42
C GLN A 81 2.55 -17.13 -19.65
N ARG A 82 1.92 -18.29 -19.84
CA ARG A 82 0.99 -18.52 -20.96
C ARG A 82 -0.23 -17.61 -20.86
N LEU A 83 -0.81 -17.45 -19.66
CA LEU A 83 -1.94 -16.55 -19.41
C LEU A 83 -1.60 -15.10 -19.74
N ILE A 84 -0.43 -14.61 -19.30
CA ILE A 84 0.06 -13.26 -19.59
C ILE A 84 0.26 -13.07 -21.10
N THR A 85 0.89 -14.03 -21.78
CA THR A 85 1.15 -13.95 -23.23
C THR A 85 -0.14 -13.94 -24.04
N GLN A 86 -1.18 -14.68 -23.62
CA GLN A 86 -2.48 -14.71 -24.28
C GLN A 86 -3.23 -13.36 -24.20
N GLN A 87 -3.01 -12.58 -23.14
CA GLN A 87 -3.62 -11.27 -22.96
C GLN A 87 -3.03 -10.20 -23.91
N GLY A 88 -1.84 -10.45 -24.44
CA GLY A 88 -1.11 -9.52 -25.33
C GLY A 88 -0.36 -8.41 -24.57
N PRO A 89 0.34 -7.52 -25.29
CA PRO A 89 1.13 -6.43 -24.71
C PRO A 89 0.22 -5.28 -24.27
N VAL A 90 -0.55 -5.52 -23.21
CA VAL A 90 -1.34 -4.50 -22.53
C VAL A 90 -0.58 -4.16 -21.25
N ASP A 91 -0.15 -2.92 -21.11
CA ASP A 91 0.39 -2.42 -19.84
C ASP A 91 -0.69 -2.56 -18.75
N GLY A 92 -0.27 -2.66 -17.49
CA GLY A 92 -1.15 -3.03 -16.37
C GLY A 92 -2.48 -2.27 -16.29
N TRP A 93 -3.46 -2.87 -15.61
CA TRP A 93 -4.75 -2.25 -15.27
C TRP A 93 -4.61 -1.06 -14.34
#